data_AF-A0A3M8RNJ4-F1
#
_entry.id   AF-A0A3M8RNJ4-F1
#
_cell.length_a   1.000
_cell.length_b   1.000
_cell.length_c   1.000
_cell.angle_alpha   90.00
_cell.angle_beta   90.00
_cell.angle_gamma   90.00
#
_symmetry.space_group_name_H-M   'P 1'
#
loop_
_entity.id
_entity.type
_entity.pdbx_description
1 polymer ?
#
loop_
_entity_poly.entity_id
_entity_poly.type
_entity_poly.pdbx_seq_one_letter_code
_entity_poly.pdbx_strand_id
1 'polypeptide(L)'
;MSGKMLQGGRWALIALGCAAVAMPLSGCVALLGAGAGGGAVAYVENGGIANYYAYYPVSLQQASAASQAALQQMGIAYNGNIRKTSNVELMEGTTRDGETVKITFTSMSTQVTKVNVRVGTFGDKAISLQFQKTLSQHLGMAASAVAPASTAPGEAAAPPAQAQQQTIPLQ
;
A
#
# COMPACT_ATOMS: atom_id res chain seq x y z
N MET A 1 69.34 13.89 9.35
CA MET A 1 68.81 15.26 9.48
C MET A 1 67.47 15.33 8.77
N SER A 2 66.44 15.84 9.46
CA SER A 2 65.18 16.45 8.99
C SER A 2 64.53 15.98 7.68
N GLY A 3 63.23 15.71 7.60
CA GLY A 3 62.16 16.45 8.26
C GLY A 3 60.77 15.86 8.01
N LYS A 4 59.87 16.44 8.78
CA LYS A 4 58.46 16.12 9.00
C LYS A 4 57.57 16.59 7.82
N MET A 5 56.38 15.96 7.75
CA MET A 5 55.06 16.59 7.58
C MET A 5 54.33 16.66 6.22
N LEU A 6 53.02 16.38 6.36
CA LEU A 6 51.82 16.78 5.59
C LEU A 6 51.53 16.04 4.27
N GLN A 7 50.42 15.32 4.05
CA GLN A 7 48.97 15.59 4.22
C GLN A 7 48.34 15.62 2.82
N GLY A 8 47.37 14.75 2.55
CA GLY A 8 46.71 14.69 1.25
C GLY A 8 45.61 13.65 1.12
N GLY A 9 44.82 13.45 2.18
CA GLY A 9 43.60 12.65 2.13
C GLY A 9 42.54 13.33 1.28
N ARG A 10 42.42 12.96 0.00
CA ARG A 10 41.33 13.37 -0.91
C ARG A 10 41.00 12.33 -2.00
N TRP A 11 41.37 11.07 -1.82
CA TRP A 11 41.25 10.03 -2.87
C TRP A 11 40.39 8.82 -2.47
N ALA A 12 39.54 8.96 -1.44
CA ALA A 12 38.72 7.86 -0.93
C ALA A 12 37.22 8.20 -0.88
N LEU A 13 36.72 8.97 -1.83
CA LEU A 13 35.28 9.30 -1.93
C LEU A 13 34.65 8.96 -3.29
N ILE A 14 35.32 8.17 -4.14
CA ILE A 14 34.80 7.73 -5.44
C ILE A 14 34.71 6.19 -5.46
N ALA A 15 33.93 5.62 -4.54
CA ALA A 15 33.66 4.17 -4.54
C ALA A 15 32.30 3.80 -3.95
N LEU A 16 31.33 4.73 -3.90
CA LEU A 16 30.01 4.48 -3.34
C LEU A 16 28.89 5.07 -4.22
N GLY A 17 28.87 4.69 -5.49
CA GLY A 17 27.96 5.30 -6.45
C GLY A 17 27.66 4.43 -7.67
N CYS A 18 27.38 3.14 -7.48
CA CYS A 18 26.83 2.28 -8.52
C CYS A 18 25.99 1.14 -7.91
N ALA A 19 25.05 1.48 -7.01
CA ALA A 19 23.93 0.61 -6.76
C ALA A 19 23.04 0.67 -8.02
N ALA A 20 23.24 -0.31 -8.91
CA ALA A 20 22.45 -0.49 -10.11
C ALA A 20 20.97 -0.55 -9.74
N VAL A 21 20.25 0.54 -10.04
CA VAL A 21 18.79 0.58 -10.03
C VAL A 21 18.36 -0.34 -11.18
N ALA A 22 18.07 -1.59 -10.86
CA ALA A 22 17.32 -2.46 -11.74
C ALA A 22 15.93 -1.82 -11.88
N MET A 23 15.71 -1.04 -12.94
CA MET A 23 14.39 -0.56 -13.32
C MET A 23 13.54 -1.79 -13.68
N PRO A 24 12.51 -2.15 -12.88
CA PRO A 24 11.48 -3.02 -13.40
C PRO A 24 10.63 -2.16 -14.34
N LEU A 25 10.64 -2.49 -15.63
CA LEU A 25 9.83 -1.86 -16.68
C LEU A 25 8.32 -2.18 -16.57
N SER A 26 7.81 -2.37 -15.36
CA SER A 26 6.41 -2.74 -15.10
C SER A 26 5.94 -2.06 -13.80
N GLY A 27 5.09 -1.03 -13.91
CA GLY A 27 4.37 -0.31 -12.85
C GLY A 27 4.96 -0.34 -11.42
N CYS A 28 5.50 0.79 -10.93
CA CYS A 28 5.98 0.88 -9.56
C CYS A 28 4.84 0.67 -8.56
N VAL A 29 4.88 -0.43 -7.80
CA VAL A 29 4.05 -0.62 -6.61
C VAL A 29 4.78 0.01 -5.43
N ALA A 30 4.24 1.10 -4.88
CA ALA A 30 4.79 1.75 -3.70
C ALA A 30 3.92 1.43 -2.47
N LEU A 31 4.57 1.20 -1.33
CA LEU A 31 3.87 1.04 -0.05
C LEU A 31 3.76 2.41 0.62
N LEU A 32 2.52 2.83 0.90
CA LEU A 32 2.22 4.07 1.60
C LEU A 32 1.77 3.75 3.03
N GLY A 33 2.46 4.32 4.01
CA GLY A 33 2.00 4.26 5.39
C GLY A 33 0.82 5.21 5.61
N ALA A 34 -0.30 4.71 6.11
CA ALA A 34 -1.45 5.52 6.52
C ALA A 34 -1.31 5.97 8.00
N GLY A 35 -0.16 6.51 8.38
CA GLY A 35 0.08 7.14 9.69
C GLY A 35 -0.28 6.30 10.93
N ALA A 36 -0.33 6.96 12.10
CA ALA A 36 -0.69 6.30 13.36
C ALA A 36 -2.13 5.77 13.31
N GLY A 37 -2.27 4.44 13.23
CA GLY A 37 -3.56 3.72 13.30
C GLY A 37 -4.24 3.36 11.97
N GLY A 38 -3.75 3.84 10.83
CA GLY A 38 -4.38 3.56 9.52
C GLY A 38 -3.79 2.38 8.75
N GLY A 39 -2.70 1.77 9.22
CA GLY A 39 -2.06 0.63 8.57
C GLY A 39 -1.25 0.98 7.31
N ALA A 40 -0.94 -0.04 6.52
CA ALA A 40 -0.24 0.11 5.24
C ALA A 40 -1.23 0.03 4.07
N VAL A 41 -1.11 0.95 3.12
CA VAL A 41 -1.89 1.00 1.89
C VAL A 41 -0.94 0.81 0.73
N ALA A 42 -1.21 -0.18 -0.11
CA ALA A 42 -0.47 -0.37 -1.35
C ALA A 42 -0.98 0.62 -2.41
N TYR A 43 -0.07 1.09 -3.24
CA TYR A 43 -0.36 1.95 -4.38
C TYR A 43 0.23 1.33 -5.63
N VAL A 44 -0.54 1.36 -6.71
CA VAL A 44 -0.06 1.00 -8.05
C VAL A 44 -0.42 2.10 -9.03
N GLU A 45 0.56 2.53 -9.81
CA GLU A 45 0.38 3.48 -10.89
C GLU A 45 0.66 2.81 -12.23
N ASN A 46 -0.31 2.90 -13.14
CA ASN A 46 -0.17 2.42 -14.51
C ASN A 46 -0.59 3.53 -15.47
N GLY A 47 0.37 4.07 -16.23
CA GLY A 47 0.11 5.09 -17.26
C GLY A 47 -0.55 6.37 -16.73
N GLY A 48 -0.19 6.80 -15.50
CA GLY A 48 -0.76 7.98 -14.84
C GLY A 48 -2.08 7.73 -14.09
N ILE A 49 -2.55 6.48 -14.01
CA ILE A 49 -3.71 6.10 -13.20
C ILE A 49 -3.24 5.46 -11.90
N ALA A 50 -3.44 6.17 -10.79
CA ALA A 50 -3.16 5.72 -9.45
C ALA A 50 -4.34 4.95 -8.85
N ASN A 51 -4.06 3.76 -8.30
CA ASN A 51 -5.02 3.00 -7.53
C ASN A 51 -4.43 2.66 -6.16
N TYR A 52 -5.24 2.82 -5.12
CA TYR A 52 -4.82 2.59 -3.73
C TYR A 52 -5.60 1.42 -3.17
N TYR A 53 -4.92 0.39 -2.68
CA TYR A 53 -5.59 -0.78 -2.13
C TYR A 53 -5.01 -1.24 -0.80
N ALA A 54 -5.86 -1.87 -0.03
CA ALA A 54 -5.51 -2.52 1.22
C ALA A 54 -6.30 -3.81 1.40
N TYR A 55 -5.78 -4.70 2.22
CA TYR A 55 -6.40 -5.94 2.64
C TYR A 55 -6.91 -5.78 4.07
N TYR A 56 -8.13 -6.22 4.30
CA TYR A 56 -8.77 -6.24 5.60
C TYR A 56 -9.26 -7.65 5.93
N PRO A 57 -9.00 -8.17 7.14
CA PRO A 57 -9.47 -9.47 7.59
C PRO A 57 -10.96 -9.42 7.98
N VAL A 58 -11.81 -9.01 7.04
CA VAL A 58 -13.27 -8.99 7.17
C VAL A 58 -13.93 -9.55 5.92
N SER A 59 -15.19 -9.97 6.06
CA SER A 59 -16.00 -10.41 4.93
C SER A 59 -16.31 -9.23 3.99
N LEU A 60 -16.62 -9.54 2.73
CA LEU A 60 -16.96 -8.53 1.71
C LEU A 60 -18.13 -7.65 2.15
N GLN A 61 -19.16 -8.24 2.77
CA GLN A 61 -20.33 -7.50 3.25
C GLN A 61 -19.97 -6.52 4.38
N GLN A 62 -19.10 -6.94 5.31
CA GLN A 62 -18.61 -6.07 6.37
C GLN A 62 -17.76 -4.92 5.82
N ALA A 63 -16.85 -5.21 4.88
CA ALA A 63 -16.05 -4.19 4.21
C ALA A 63 -16.92 -3.19 3.45
N SER A 64 -17.94 -3.65 2.73
CA SER A 64 -18.87 -2.80 1.98
C SER A 64 -19.67 -1.89 2.92
N ALA A 65 -20.27 -2.44 3.98
CA ALA A 65 -21.03 -1.66 4.96
C ALA A 65 -20.15 -0.61 5.69
N ALA A 66 -18.95 -1.00 6.13
CA ALA A 66 -18.01 -0.07 6.76
C ALA A 66 -17.51 1.01 5.79
N SER A 67 -17.35 0.66 4.50
CA SER A 67 -16.99 1.63 3.47
C SER A 67 -18.09 2.64 3.21
N GLN A 68 -19.36 2.22 3.21
CA GLN A 68 -20.49 3.14 3.11
C GLN A 68 -20.50 4.14 4.27
N ALA A 69 -20.26 3.66 5.51
CA ALA A 69 -20.14 4.53 6.68
C ALA A 69 -18.94 5.48 6.57
N ALA A 70 -17.79 5.00 6.06
CA ALA A 70 -16.61 5.82 5.82
C ALA A 70 -16.88 6.92 4.77
N LEU A 71 -17.57 6.60 3.67
CA LEU A 71 -17.98 7.58 2.66
C LEU A 71 -18.87 8.67 3.27
N GLN A 72 -19.87 8.29 4.06
CA GLN A 72 -20.77 9.22 4.73
C GLN A 72 -20.02 10.16 5.69
N GLN A 73 -19.08 9.63 6.47
CA GLN A 73 -18.25 10.42 7.38
C GLN A 73 -17.36 11.43 6.63
N MET A 74 -16.83 11.03 5.47
CA MET A 74 -16.05 11.92 4.60
C MET A 74 -16.93 12.91 3.82
N GLY A 75 -18.26 12.78 3.90
CA GLY A 75 -19.21 13.59 3.15
C GLY A 75 -19.19 13.34 1.65
N ILE A 76 -18.81 12.12 1.26
CA ILE A 76 -18.90 11.62 -0.12
C ILE A 76 -20.32 11.05 -0.30
N ALA A 77 -21.02 11.50 -1.33
CA ALA A 77 -22.34 10.99 -1.66
C ALA A 77 -22.25 9.54 -2.14
N TYR A 78 -23.06 8.64 -1.57
CA TYR A 78 -23.16 7.26 -2.02
C TYR A 78 -24.11 7.18 -3.22
N ASN A 79 -23.61 6.67 -4.36
CA ASN A 79 -24.39 6.59 -5.59
C ASN A 79 -24.98 5.19 -5.82
N GLY A 80 -24.42 4.17 -5.18
CA GLY A 80 -24.88 2.80 -5.29
C GLY A 80 -23.76 1.78 -5.24
N ASN A 81 -24.14 0.51 -5.24
CA ASN A 81 -23.26 -0.62 -5.38
C ASN A 81 -23.79 -1.60 -6.43
N ILE A 82 -22.86 -2.27 -7.11
CA ILE A 82 -23.13 -3.25 -8.16
C ILE A 82 -22.30 -4.49 -7.84
N ARG A 83 -22.97 -5.61 -7.62
CA ARG A 83 -22.30 -6.89 -7.49
C ARG A 83 -21.94 -7.42 -8.87
N LYS A 84 -20.66 -7.42 -9.21
CA LYS A 84 -20.14 -7.89 -10.52
C LYS A 84 -20.08 -9.42 -10.56
N THR A 85 -19.62 -10.04 -9.47
CA THR A 85 -19.56 -11.50 -9.31
C THR A 85 -19.82 -11.85 -7.85
N SER A 86 -19.86 -13.15 -7.50
CA SER A 86 -20.00 -13.59 -6.10
C SER A 86 -18.89 -13.06 -5.18
N ASN A 87 -17.72 -12.73 -5.73
CA ASN A 87 -16.53 -12.30 -4.98
C ASN A 87 -16.13 -10.85 -5.25
N VAL A 88 -16.81 -10.15 -6.16
CA VAL A 88 -16.48 -8.79 -6.57
C VAL A 88 -17.70 -7.89 -6.48
N GLU A 89 -17.57 -6.83 -5.71
CA GLU A 89 -18.56 -5.76 -5.58
C GLU A 89 -17.91 -4.42 -5.90
N LEU A 90 -18.63 -3.56 -6.60
CA LEU A 90 -18.19 -2.22 -6.95
C LEU A 90 -19.15 -1.23 -6.31
N MET A 91 -18.61 -0.30 -5.53
CA MET A 91 -19.34 0.80 -4.93
C MET A 91 -18.91 2.11 -5.58
N GLU A 92 -19.87 2.97 -5.87
CA GLU A 92 -19.63 4.28 -6.46
C GLU A 92 -20.12 5.38 -5.52
N GLY A 93 -19.38 6.49 -5.51
CA GLY A 93 -19.77 7.72 -4.85
C GLY A 93 -19.27 8.95 -5.59
N THR A 94 -19.71 10.11 -5.12
CA THR A 94 -19.31 11.41 -5.68
C THR A 94 -18.83 12.33 -4.55
N THR A 95 -17.63 12.90 -4.69
CA THR A 95 -17.11 13.90 -3.75
C THR A 95 -17.87 15.22 -3.87
N ARG A 96 -17.69 16.14 -2.91
CA ARG A 96 -18.28 17.48 -2.99
C ARG A 96 -17.80 18.28 -4.21
N ASP A 97 -16.60 17.98 -4.68
CA ASP A 97 -15.99 18.61 -5.84
C ASP A 97 -16.44 17.98 -7.18
N GLY A 98 -17.35 17.00 -7.13
CA GLY A 98 -17.90 16.34 -8.31
C GLY A 98 -17.04 15.19 -8.84
N GLU A 99 -15.99 14.79 -8.13
CA GLU A 99 -15.15 13.66 -8.54
C GLU A 99 -15.81 12.32 -8.24
N THR A 100 -15.70 11.37 -9.16
CA THR A 100 -16.23 10.03 -8.97
C THR A 100 -15.27 9.19 -8.12
N VAL A 101 -15.77 8.65 -7.02
CA VAL A 101 -15.09 7.68 -6.16
C VAL A 101 -15.55 6.29 -6.54
N LYS A 102 -14.61 5.44 -6.97
CA LYS A 102 -14.87 4.03 -7.28
C LYS A 102 -14.13 3.17 -6.28
N ILE A 103 -14.88 2.34 -5.57
CA ILE A 103 -14.35 1.37 -4.61
C ILE A 103 -14.66 -0.02 -5.14
N THR A 104 -13.63 -0.83 -5.33
CA THR A 104 -13.77 -2.24 -5.73
C THR A 104 -13.40 -3.13 -4.56
N PHE A 105 -14.35 -3.96 -4.14
CA PHE A 105 -14.17 -5.01 -3.16
C PHE A 105 -13.88 -6.31 -3.90
N THR A 106 -12.80 -6.99 -3.53
CA THR A 106 -12.49 -8.33 -4.03
C THR A 106 -12.29 -9.25 -2.83
N SER A 107 -13.19 -10.21 -2.66
CA SER A 107 -13.06 -11.28 -1.67
C SER A 107 -11.88 -12.17 -2.04
N MET A 108 -10.85 -12.20 -1.18
CA MET A 108 -9.69 -13.10 -1.29
C MET A 108 -9.96 -14.41 -0.55
N SER A 109 -10.78 -14.37 0.50
CA SER A 109 -11.27 -15.53 1.25
C SER A 109 -12.57 -15.16 1.97
N THR A 110 -13.20 -16.10 2.68
CA THR A 110 -14.44 -15.85 3.45
C THR A 110 -14.33 -14.71 4.46
N GLN A 111 -13.11 -14.42 4.93
CA GLN A 111 -12.83 -13.39 5.94
C GLN A 111 -11.71 -12.44 5.52
N VAL A 112 -11.36 -12.36 4.24
CA VAL A 112 -10.34 -11.40 3.76
C VAL A 112 -10.85 -10.71 2.52
N THR A 113 -10.91 -9.39 2.57
CA THR A 113 -11.36 -8.55 1.46
C THR A 113 -10.28 -7.56 1.07
N LYS A 114 -9.93 -7.54 -0.21
CA LYS A 114 -9.13 -6.49 -0.82
C LYS A 114 -10.05 -5.32 -1.17
N VAL A 115 -9.76 -4.14 -0.65
CA VAL A 115 -10.49 -2.90 -0.91
C VAL A 115 -9.59 -2.00 -1.72
N ASN A 116 -9.94 -1.80 -2.99
CA ASN A 116 -9.27 -0.89 -3.91
C ASN A 116 -10.12 0.37 -4.07
N VAL A 117 -9.51 1.55 -3.90
CA VAL A 117 -10.15 2.85 -4.07
C VAL A 117 -9.43 3.64 -5.16
N ARG A 118 -10.24 4.27 -6.00
CA ARG A 118 -9.80 5.22 -7.02
C ARG A 118 -10.74 6.43 -6.98
N VAL A 119 -10.15 7.62 -6.97
CA VAL A 119 -10.87 8.89 -6.97
C VAL A 119 -10.53 9.64 -8.25
N GLY A 120 -11.55 9.99 -9.04
CA GLY A 120 -11.39 10.68 -10.31
C GLY A 120 -10.68 9.84 -11.40
N THR A 121 -10.19 10.55 -12.42
CA THR A 121 -9.55 9.94 -13.59
C THR A 121 -8.13 9.48 -13.30
N PHE A 122 -7.35 10.28 -12.55
CA PHE A 122 -5.93 10.00 -12.29
C PHE A 122 -5.68 9.33 -10.93
N GLY A 123 -6.64 9.38 -9.99
CA GLY A 123 -6.47 8.85 -8.64
C GLY A 123 -5.96 9.91 -7.66
N ASP A 124 -6.81 10.37 -6.74
CA ASP A 124 -6.41 11.30 -5.69
C ASP A 124 -5.77 10.55 -4.50
N LYS A 125 -4.51 10.85 -4.20
CA LYS A 125 -3.77 10.25 -3.09
C LYS A 125 -4.35 10.59 -1.72
N ALA A 126 -4.67 11.86 -1.48
CA ALA A 126 -5.07 12.34 -0.17
C ALA A 126 -6.42 11.75 0.23
N ILE A 127 -7.40 11.81 -0.67
CA ILE A 127 -8.75 11.26 -0.45
C ILE A 127 -8.67 9.73 -0.33
N SER A 128 -7.88 9.07 -1.18
CA SER A 128 -7.73 7.61 -1.12
C SER A 128 -7.10 7.12 0.19
N LEU A 129 -6.04 7.79 0.67
CA LEU A 129 -5.42 7.46 1.96
C LEU A 129 -6.34 7.79 3.13
N GLN A 130 -7.06 8.92 3.06
CA GLN A 130 -8.03 9.29 4.09
C GLN A 130 -9.19 8.29 4.15
N PHE A 131 -9.66 7.78 3.01
CA PHE A 131 -10.66 6.73 2.95
C PHE A 131 -10.16 5.45 3.63
N GLN A 132 -8.97 4.98 3.28
CA GLN A 132 -8.41 3.77 3.90
C GLN A 132 -8.19 3.93 5.42
N LYS A 133 -7.74 5.12 5.86
CA LYS A 133 -7.63 5.44 7.29
C LYS A 133 -8.99 5.42 7.98
N THR A 134 -10.00 6.04 7.38
CA THR A 134 -11.36 6.10 7.94
C THR A 134 -11.97 4.71 7.99
N LEU A 135 -11.83 3.91 6.93
CA LEU A 135 -12.26 2.53 6.89
C LEU A 135 -11.59 1.69 7.99
N SER A 136 -10.27 1.84 8.18
CA SER A 136 -9.53 1.18 9.27
C SER A 136 -10.10 1.52 10.65
N GLN A 137 -10.49 2.79 10.87
CA GLN A 137 -11.12 3.22 12.12
C GLN A 137 -12.51 2.58 12.32
N HIS A 138 -13.33 2.54 11.28
CA HIS A 138 -14.66 1.90 11.33
C HIS A 138 -14.57 0.38 11.56
N LEU A 139 -13.55 -0.25 11.01
CA LEU A 139 -13.32 -1.69 11.19
C LEU A 139 -12.58 -2.02 12.50
N GLY A 140 -12.03 -1.02 13.20
CA GLY A 140 -11.22 -1.23 14.41
C GLY A 140 -9.92 -2.00 14.15
N MET A 141 -9.40 -1.95 12.93
CA MET A 141 -8.23 -2.72 12.50
C MET A 141 -7.41 -1.94 11.48
N ALA A 142 -6.11 -2.22 11.42
CA ALA A 142 -5.21 -1.55 10.49
C ALA A 142 -5.32 -2.15 9.08
N ALA A 143 -5.27 -1.29 8.06
CA ALA A 143 -5.05 -1.70 6.68
C ALA A 143 -3.75 -2.51 6.55
N SER A 144 -3.77 -3.58 5.74
CA SER A 144 -2.54 -4.25 5.31
C SER A 144 -2.30 -4.02 3.82
N ALA A 145 -1.08 -3.69 3.43
CA ALA A 145 -0.72 -3.55 2.02
C ALA A 145 -0.37 -4.90 1.37
N VAL A 146 -0.14 -5.93 2.19
CA VAL A 146 0.18 -7.30 1.78
C VAL A 146 -1.00 -8.19 2.11
N ALA A 147 -1.37 -9.09 1.19
CA ALA A 147 -2.38 -10.09 1.47
C ALA A 147 -1.92 -10.99 2.63
N PRO A 148 -2.78 -11.32 3.61
CA PRO A 148 -2.41 -12.28 4.64
C PRO A 148 -2.04 -13.62 4.00
N ALA A 149 -0.86 -14.16 4.32
CA ALA A 149 -0.22 -15.29 3.64
C ALA A 149 -0.93 -16.66 3.81
N SER A 150 -2.15 -16.69 4.35
CA SER A 150 -2.81 -17.94 4.80
C SER A 150 -3.78 -18.57 3.81
N THR A 151 -3.79 -18.20 2.53
CA THR A 151 -4.71 -18.82 1.54
C THR A 151 -4.07 -19.30 0.24
N ALA A 152 -2.74 -19.42 0.18
CA ALA A 152 -2.12 -20.31 -0.80
C ALA A 152 -1.97 -21.71 -0.17
N PRO A 153 -2.52 -22.78 -0.75
CA PRO A 153 -2.13 -24.14 -0.37
C PRO A 153 -0.65 -24.33 -0.73
N GLY A 154 0.21 -24.27 0.29
CA GLY A 154 1.61 -24.66 0.18
C GLY A 154 2.59 -23.55 -0.19
N GLU A 155 2.81 -22.59 0.69
CA GLU A 155 4.16 -22.06 0.84
C GLU A 155 4.41 -21.80 2.33
N ALA A 156 5.14 -22.74 2.94
CA ALA A 156 5.59 -22.64 4.30
C ALA A 156 6.45 -21.39 4.47
N ALA A 157 6.08 -20.58 5.46
CA ALA A 157 6.94 -19.69 6.24
C ALA A 157 8.32 -19.37 5.63
N ALA A 158 8.41 -18.30 4.84
CA ALA A 158 9.66 -17.56 4.73
C ALA A 158 9.80 -16.70 6.01
N PRO A 159 10.86 -16.88 6.83
CA PRO A 159 11.07 -16.09 8.04
C PRO A 159 11.21 -14.58 7.74
N PRO A 160 10.98 -13.70 8.72
CA PRO A 160 11.42 -12.31 8.59
C PRO A 160 12.92 -12.33 8.30
N ALA A 161 13.35 -11.55 7.30
CA ALA A 161 14.74 -11.40 6.94
C ALA A 161 15.54 -10.87 8.15
N GLN A 162 16.04 -11.79 8.97
CA GLN A 162 17.00 -11.55 10.03
C GLN A 162 18.41 -11.66 9.45
N ALA A 163 19.21 -10.68 9.83
CA ALA A 163 20.64 -10.51 9.68
C ALA A 163 21.50 -11.77 9.46
N GLN A 164 22.34 -11.77 8.42
CA GLN A 164 23.72 -12.30 8.33
C GLN A 164 24.16 -12.17 6.85
N GLN A 165 25.30 -11.58 6.49
CA GLN A 165 26.64 -12.12 6.68
C GLN A 165 27.68 -10.98 6.60
N GLN A 166 28.33 -10.62 7.72
CA GLN A 166 29.72 -10.96 8.12
C GLN A 166 30.85 -10.42 7.23
N THR A 167 31.76 -9.63 7.82
CA THR A 167 33.14 -10.09 8.07
C THR A 167 33.71 -9.37 9.31
N ILE A 168 34.11 -10.13 10.33
CA ILE A 168 34.94 -9.70 11.47
C ILE A 168 36.37 -10.19 11.15
N PRO A 169 37.42 -9.37 11.36
CA PRO A 169 38.79 -9.72 11.02
C PRO A 169 39.42 -10.64 12.07
N LEU A 170 40.38 -11.47 11.65
CA LEU A 170 41.65 -11.81 12.33
C LEU A 170 42.26 -13.02 11.62
N GLN A 171 43.39 -12.83 10.93
CA GLN A 171 44.70 -13.46 11.15
C GLN A 171 45.74 -12.73 10.28
#